data_AF-A0A2K2FX28-F1
#
_entry.id   AF-A0A2K2FX28-F1
#
_cell.length_a   1.000
_cell.length_b   1.000
_cell.length_c   1.000
_cell.angle_alpha   90.00
_cell.angle_beta   90.00
_cell.angle_gamma   90.00
#
_symmetry.space_group_name_H-M   'P 1'
#
loop_
_entity.id
_entity.type
_entity.pdbx_description
1 polymer ?
#
loop_
_entity_poly.entity_id
_entity_poly.type
_entity_poly.pdbx_seq_one_letter_code
_entity_poly.pdbx_strand_id
1 'polypeptide(L)'
;MSPDEVTDLRRWLDKSEGLADGRPFLGDRRLDAMMDVMLEMAAQVWVLKRRNAVLEGILATQGTLSPAAIESFTFTPDETAAMRESRAAFVSTIFRSLAELPLAPEASQQEPS
;
A
#
# COMPACT_ATOMS: atom_id res chain seq x y z
N MET A 1 -10.43 2.42 7.23
CA MET A 1 -9.50 2.33 8.37
C MET A 1 -9.80 3.42 9.35
N SER A 2 -10.54 3.08 10.41
CA SER A 2 -10.25 3.74 11.69
C SER A 2 -8.78 3.45 12.03
N PRO A 3 -8.13 4.28 12.85
CA PRO A 3 -6.80 3.97 13.38
C PRO A 3 -6.66 2.53 13.91
N ASP A 4 -7.76 1.95 14.38
CA ASP A 4 -7.83 0.58 14.90
C ASP A 4 -7.67 -0.49 13.81
N GLU A 5 -8.25 -0.31 12.62
CA GLU A 5 -8.14 -1.29 11.52
C GLU A 5 -6.68 -1.37 10.99
N VAL A 6 -5.93 -0.25 10.95
CA VAL A 6 -4.48 -0.22 10.60
C VAL A 6 -3.67 -0.91 11.69
N THR A 7 -4.02 -0.64 12.94
CA THR A 7 -3.38 -1.22 14.12
C THR A 7 -3.61 -2.73 14.17
N ASP A 8 -4.77 -3.21 13.74
CA ASP A 8 -5.10 -4.64 13.69
C ASP A 8 -4.37 -5.37 12.55
N LEU A 9 -4.16 -4.73 11.40
CA LEU A 9 -3.33 -5.30 10.33
C LEU A 9 -1.87 -5.43 10.78
N ARG A 10 -1.33 -4.37 11.39
CA ARG A 10 0.02 -4.38 11.96
C ARG A 10 0.16 -5.42 13.08
N ARG A 11 -0.85 -5.54 13.93
CA ARG A 11 -0.92 -6.57 14.98
C ARG A 11 -1.04 -7.99 14.40
N TRP A 12 -1.72 -8.18 13.27
CA TRP A 12 -1.80 -9.47 12.57
C TRP A 12 -0.45 -9.84 11.95
N LEU A 13 0.24 -8.88 11.34
CA LEU A 13 1.61 -9.06 10.83
C LEU A 13 2.58 -9.43 11.95
N ASP A 14 2.55 -8.69 13.06
CA ASP A 14 3.39 -8.95 14.25
C ASP A 14 3.08 -10.32 14.91
N LYS A 15 1.84 -10.82 14.80
CA LYS A 15 1.42 -12.14 15.31
C LYS A 15 1.73 -13.29 14.37
N SER A 16 2.04 -13.04 13.11
CA SER A 16 2.43 -14.11 12.19
C SER A 16 3.85 -14.57 12.60
N GLU A 17 3.93 -15.74 13.22
CA GLU A 17 5.14 -16.29 13.88
C GLU A 17 6.38 -16.43 12.96
N GLY A 18 6.28 -16.10 11.66
CA GLY A 18 7.40 -16.02 10.73
C GLY A 18 8.20 -14.71 10.75
N LEU A 19 7.74 -13.67 11.46
CA LEU A 19 8.42 -12.37 11.60
C LEU A 19 9.10 -12.17 12.97
N ALA A 20 8.76 -12.99 13.98
CA ALA A 20 9.09 -12.73 15.38
C ALA A 20 10.50 -13.18 15.82
N ASP A 21 11.18 -14.05 15.05
CA ASP A 21 12.52 -14.54 15.39
C ASP A 21 13.65 -13.86 14.59
N GLY A 22 13.30 -12.86 13.76
CA GLY A 22 14.23 -12.11 12.94
C GLY A 22 14.81 -12.89 11.74
N ARG A 23 14.35 -14.12 11.48
CA ARG A 23 14.73 -14.87 10.28
C ARG A 23 13.78 -14.55 9.13
N PRO A 24 14.29 -14.49 7.89
CA PRO A 24 13.43 -14.23 6.75
C PRO A 24 12.45 -15.40 6.48
N PHE A 25 11.16 -15.09 6.37
CA PHE A 25 10.06 -16.01 6.10
C PHE A 25 10.19 -16.68 4.72
N LEU A 26 10.60 -15.91 3.70
CA LEU A 26 10.89 -16.39 2.35
C LEU A 26 12.38 -16.71 2.13
N GLY A 27 13.18 -16.77 3.20
CA GLY A 27 14.61 -17.07 3.13
C GLY A 27 15.50 -15.90 2.65
N ASP A 28 14.90 -14.79 2.18
CA ASP A 28 15.58 -13.53 1.87
C ASP A 28 14.76 -12.36 2.45
N ARG A 29 15.41 -11.53 3.27
CA ARG A 29 14.76 -10.36 3.89
C ARG A 29 14.21 -9.36 2.88
N ARG A 30 14.77 -9.29 1.67
CA ARG A 30 14.27 -8.45 0.59
C ARG A 30 12.94 -8.98 0.04
N LEU A 31 12.79 -10.31 -0.04
CA LEU A 31 11.55 -10.94 -0.48
C LEU A 31 10.45 -10.76 0.57
N ASP A 32 10.80 -10.84 1.85
CA ASP A 32 9.84 -10.57 2.93
C ASP A 32 9.40 -9.11 2.97
N ALA A 33 10.36 -8.18 2.84
CA ALA A 33 10.03 -6.76 2.74
C ALA A 33 9.12 -6.46 1.53
N MET A 34 9.31 -7.17 0.40
CA MET A 34 8.41 -7.07 -0.75
C MET A 34 7.01 -7.60 -0.43
N MET A 35 6.90 -8.73 0.27
CA MET A 35 5.62 -9.28 0.72
C MET A 35 4.88 -8.31 1.66
N ASP A 36 5.58 -7.71 2.62
CA ASP A 36 5.01 -6.73 3.53
C ASP A 36 4.48 -5.50 2.78
N VAL A 37 5.25 -4.98 1.82
CA VAL A 37 4.82 -3.87 0.96
C VAL A 37 3.58 -4.24 0.15
N MET A 38 3.52 -5.46 -0.40
CA MET A 38 2.35 -5.92 -1.17
C MET A 38 1.10 -6.08 -0.29
N LEU A 39 1.25 -6.59 0.93
CA LEU A 39 0.14 -6.74 1.88
C LEU A 39 -0.40 -5.39 2.34
N GLU A 40 0.49 -4.45 2.66
CA GLU A 40 0.11 -3.07 3.00
C GLU A 40 -0.58 -2.36 1.83
N MET A 41 -0.04 -2.53 0.62
CA MET A 41 -0.66 -1.97 -0.58
C MET A 41 -2.07 -2.57 -0.83
N ALA A 42 -2.24 -3.89 -0.64
CA ALA A 42 -3.55 -4.53 -0.78
C ALA A 42 -4.57 -3.98 0.24
N ALA A 43 -4.15 -3.76 1.48
CA ALA A 43 -4.99 -3.15 2.51
C ALA A 43 -5.39 -1.71 2.15
N GLN A 44 -4.44 -0.89 1.70
CA GLN A 44 -4.71 0.49 1.27
C GLN A 44 -5.65 0.56 0.07
N VAL A 45 -5.47 -0.32 -0.92
CA VAL A 45 -6.36 -0.43 -2.08
C VAL A 45 -7.78 -0.80 -1.65
N TRP A 46 -7.92 -1.74 -0.70
CA TRP A 46 -9.24 -2.11 -0.17
C TRP A 46 -9.93 -0.94 0.54
N VAL A 47 -9.19 -0.18 1.36
CA VAL A 47 -9.72 1.00 2.04
C VAL A 47 -10.22 2.04 1.04
N LEU A 48 -9.45 2.30 -0.02
CA LEU A 48 -9.83 3.24 -1.07
C LEU A 48 -11.09 2.76 -1.81
N LYS A 49 -11.13 1.47 -2.21
CA LYS A 49 -12.29 0.87 -2.87
C LYS A 49 -13.55 0.96 -2.01
N ARG A 50 -13.46 0.64 -0.72
CA ARG A 50 -14.58 0.75 0.22
C ARG A 50 -15.06 2.20 0.35
N ARG A 51 -14.13 3.17 0.46
CA ARG A 51 -14.48 4.59 0.57
C ARG A 51 -15.17 5.10 -0.69
N ASN A 52 -14.70 4.71 -1.88
CA ASN A 52 -15.35 5.07 -3.14
C ASN A 52 -16.75 4.49 -3.23
N ALA A 53 -16.94 3.19 -2.92
CA ALA A 53 -18.27 2.57 -2.90
C ALA A 53 -19.24 3.25 -1.92
N VAL A 54 -18.76 3.70 -0.76
CA VAL A 54 -19.58 4.47 0.20
C VAL A 54 -19.94 5.85 -0.35
N LEU A 55 -18.97 6.58 -0.91
CA LEU A 55 -19.21 7.88 -1.51
C LEU A 55 -20.22 7.80 -2.66
N GLU A 56 -20.05 6.82 -3.54
CA GLU A 56 -20.98 6.50 -4.63
C GLU A 56 -22.39 6.23 -4.12
N GLY A 57 -22.53 5.38 -3.09
CA GLY A 57 -23.82 5.08 -2.48
C GLY A 57 -24.50 6.31 -1.87
N ILE A 58 -23.74 7.16 -1.17
CA ILE A 58 -24.27 8.41 -0.58
C ILE A 58 -24.73 9.37 -1.68
N LEU A 59 -23.89 9.62 -2.68
CA LEU A 59 -24.19 10.56 -3.77
C LEU A 59 -25.35 10.10 -4.64
N ALA A 60 -25.46 8.79 -4.89
CA ALA A 60 -26.60 8.21 -5.60
C ALA A 60 -27.89 8.33 -4.77
N THR A 61 -27.83 8.06 -3.47
CA THR A 61 -29.00 8.19 -2.57
C THR A 61 -29.50 9.64 -2.50
N GLN A 62 -28.58 10.61 -2.56
CA GLN A 62 -28.91 12.04 -2.59
C GLN A 62 -29.35 12.55 -3.98
N GLY A 63 -29.28 11.70 -5.02
CA GLY A 63 -29.60 12.08 -6.40
C GLY A 63 -28.57 12.99 -7.07
N THR A 64 -27.40 13.18 -6.46
CA THR A 64 -26.35 14.09 -6.93
C THR A 64 -25.52 13.49 -8.06
N LEU A 65 -25.36 12.16 -8.08
CA LEU A 65 -24.54 11.45 -9.04
C LEU A 65 -25.23 10.16 -9.47
N SER A 66 -25.41 9.96 -10.78
CA SER A 66 -25.88 8.66 -11.27
C SER A 66 -24.72 7.64 -11.22
N PRO A 67 -24.98 6.35 -10.96
CA PRO A 67 -23.94 5.33 -10.97
C PRO A 67 -23.15 5.27 -12.28
N ALA A 68 -23.79 5.59 -13.42
CA ALA A 68 -23.15 5.59 -14.74
C ALA A 68 -22.22 6.80 -14.96
N ALA A 69 -22.36 7.87 -14.18
CA ALA A 69 -21.59 9.09 -14.37
C ALA A 69 -20.08 8.87 -14.17
N ILE A 70 -19.69 8.02 -13.21
CA ILE A 70 -18.28 7.70 -12.92
C ILE A 70 -17.61 7.02 -14.11
N GLU A 71 -18.27 6.02 -14.72
CA GLU A 71 -17.73 5.29 -15.86
C GLU A 71 -17.58 6.17 -17.11
N SER A 72 -18.39 7.22 -17.22
CA SER A 72 -18.34 8.18 -18.32
C SER A 72 -17.44 9.40 -18.05
N PHE A 73 -16.96 9.56 -16.83
CA PHE A 73 -16.21 10.75 -16.44
C PHE A 73 -14.85 10.78 -17.13
N THR A 74 -14.51 11.92 -17.72
CA THR A 74 -13.22 12.15 -18.36
C THR A 74 -12.58 13.39 -17.75
N PHE A 75 -11.33 13.24 -17.28
CA PHE A 75 -10.55 14.36 -16.78
C PHE A 75 -10.25 15.35 -17.91
N THR A 76 -10.22 16.63 -17.56
CA THR A 76 -9.59 17.67 -18.38
C THR A 76 -8.08 17.43 -18.49
N PRO A 77 -7.39 18.07 -19.46
CA PRO A 77 -5.94 17.98 -19.57
C PRO A 77 -5.19 18.37 -18.29
N ASP A 78 -5.65 19.42 -17.62
CA ASP A 78 -5.04 19.94 -16.39
C ASP A 78 -5.23 18.98 -15.21
N GLU A 79 -6.44 18.44 -15.04
CA GLU A 79 -6.72 17.43 -14.02
C GLU A 79 -5.94 16.14 -14.28
N THR A 80 -5.77 15.76 -15.54
CA THR A 80 -4.94 14.60 -15.93
C THR A 80 -3.49 14.81 -15.51
N ALA A 81 -2.94 16.02 -15.71
CA ALA A 81 -1.59 16.36 -15.27
C ALA A 81 -1.45 16.29 -13.74
N ALA A 82 -2.40 16.88 -13.00
CA ALA A 82 -2.44 16.80 -11.54
C ALA A 82 -2.53 15.35 -11.03
N MET A 83 -3.31 14.51 -11.72
CA MET A 83 -3.44 13.10 -11.36
C MET A 83 -2.14 12.31 -11.59
N ARG A 84 -1.38 12.65 -12.64
CA ARG A 84 -0.06 12.05 -12.89
C ARG A 84 0.93 12.40 -11.79
N GLU A 85 0.94 13.65 -11.32
CA GLU A 85 1.79 14.08 -10.22
C GLU A 85 1.42 13.39 -8.91
N SER A 86 0.13 13.32 -8.60
CA SER A 86 -0.39 12.58 -7.43
C SER A 86 0.01 11.10 -7.48
N ARG A 87 -0.10 10.47 -8.66
CA ARG A 87 0.35 9.07 -8.87
C ARG A 87 1.85 8.91 -8.61
N ALA A 88 2.69 9.85 -9.06
CA ALA A 88 4.13 9.77 -8.84
C ALA A 88 4.48 9.85 -7.34
N ALA A 89 3.84 10.75 -6.59
CA ALA A 89 4.01 10.87 -5.14
C ALA A 89 3.55 9.60 -4.40
N PHE A 90 2.42 9.03 -4.82
CA PHE A 90 1.88 7.80 -4.27
C PHE A 90 2.83 6.61 -4.46
N VAL A 91 3.31 6.40 -5.69
CA VAL A 91 4.28 5.34 -6.02
C VAL A 91 5.56 5.51 -5.22
N SER A 92 6.11 6.74 -5.14
CA SER A 92 7.31 7.02 -4.34
C SER A 92 7.13 6.67 -2.86
N THR A 93 5.93 6.88 -2.31
CA THR A 93 5.61 6.53 -0.92
C THR A 93 5.58 5.02 -0.70
N ILE A 94 4.95 4.26 -1.60
CA ILE A 94 4.87 2.80 -1.51
C ILE A 94 6.26 2.16 -1.61
N PHE A 95 7.07 2.61 -2.57
CA PHE A 95 8.36 1.99 -2.86
C PHE A 95 9.53 2.52 -2.01
N ARG A 96 9.26 3.41 -1.04
CA ARG A 96 10.30 3.98 -0.18
C ARG A 96 11.11 2.91 0.54
N SER A 97 10.45 1.94 1.18
CA SER A 97 11.10 0.86 1.93
C SER A 97 12.03 0.02 1.06
N LEU A 98 11.65 -0.20 -0.21
CA LEU A 98 12.49 -0.90 -1.18
C LEU A 98 13.71 -0.06 -1.59
N ALA A 99 13.53 1.26 -1.77
CA ALA A 99 14.59 2.17 -2.15
C ALA A 99 15.66 2.36 -1.07
N GLU A 100 15.29 2.15 0.21
CA GLU A 100 16.19 2.26 1.37
C GLU A 100 17.01 0.98 1.62
N LEU A 101 16.68 -0.14 0.95
CA LEU A 101 17.44 -1.37 1.09
C LEU A 101 18.84 -1.24 0.44
N PRO A 102 19.92 -1.61 1.14
CA PRO A 102 21.26 -1.54 0.59
C PRO A 102 21.36 -2.39 -0.68
N LEU A 103 21.99 -1.88 -1.75
CA LEU A 103 22.10 -2.61 -3.02
C LEU A 103 23.12 -3.76 -2.97
N ALA A 104 24.00 -3.77 -1.97
CA ALA A 104 24.97 -4.83 -1.73
C ALA A 104 24.48 -5.78 -0.63
N PRO A 105 24.84 -7.08 -0.67
CA PRO A 105 24.77 -7.92 0.52
C PRO A 105 25.69 -7.30 1.58
N GLU A 106 25.22 -7.16 2.82
CA GLU A 106 26.13 -6.94 3.94
C GLU A 106 27.11 -8.11 3.91
N ALA A 107 28.37 -7.85 3.54
CA ALA A 107 29.42 -8.83 3.63
C ALA A 107 29.40 -9.34 5.06
N SER A 108 29.02 -10.61 5.22
CA SER A 108 28.99 -11.28 6.51
C SER A 108 30.27 -10.93 7.22
N GLN A 109 30.18 -10.24 8.35
CA GLN A 109 31.33 -10.02 9.22
C GLN A 109 31.84 -11.41 9.60
N GLN A 110 32.82 -11.90 8.84
CA GLN A 110 33.60 -13.07 9.20
C GLN A 110 34.31 -12.66 10.48
N GLU A 111 33.84 -13.20 11.61
CA GLU A 111 34.58 -13.17 12.87
C GLU A 111 35.98 -13.75 12.58
N PRO A 112 37.07 -13.00 12.82
CA PRO A 112 38.40 -13.57 12.76
C PRO A 112 38.58 -14.53 13.94
N SER A 113 39.24 -15.63 13.62
CA SER A 113 39.47 -16.85 14.40
C SER A 113 40.00 -16.66 15.83
#